data_AF-A0A6G1C3J4-F1
#
_entry.id   AF-A0A6G1C3J4-F1
#
_cell.length_a   1.000
_cell.length_b   1.000
_cell.length_c   1.000
_cell.angle_alpha   90.00
_cell.angle_beta   90.00
_cell.angle_gamma   90.00
#
_symmetry.space_group_name_H-M   'P 1'
#
loop_
_entity.id
_entity.type
_entity.pdbx_description
1 polymer ?
#
loop_
_entity_poly.entity_id
_entity_poly.type
_entity_poly.pdbx_seq_one_letter_code
_entity_poly.pdbx_strand_id
1 'polypeptide(L)'
;MPLPWLQRYGWTAFCGPAGAHGEPSCGRCLLVTNTATGARTVARVVDQCSNGGLDLDITVFRQIDTDGGGMANGHLVVDYEFVDCQD
;
A
#
# COMPACT_ATOMS: atom_id res chain seq x y z
N MET A 1 14.44 4.58 -13.58
CA MET A 1 13.91 5.27 -12.39
C MET A 1 15.07 5.64 -11.48
N PRO A 2 15.23 6.91 -11.09
CA PRO A 2 16.34 7.32 -10.22
C PRO A 2 16.13 6.85 -8.77
N LEU A 3 17.21 6.62 -8.02
CA LEU A 3 17.16 6.15 -6.63
C LEU A 3 16.25 7.01 -5.72
N PRO A 4 16.31 8.36 -5.77
CA PRO A 4 15.41 9.20 -4.97
C PRO A 4 13.92 8.93 -5.24
N TRP A 5 13.55 8.62 -6.48
CA TRP A 5 12.16 8.29 -6.83
C TRP A 5 11.75 6.92 -6.26
N LEU A 6 12.65 5.93 -6.33
CA LEU A 6 12.42 4.58 -5.79
C LEU A 6 12.25 4.59 -4.27
N GLN A 7 12.92 5.50 -3.58
CA GLN A 7 12.95 5.58 -2.12
C GLN A 7 11.96 6.58 -1.52
N ARG A 8 11.21 7.32 -2.35
CA ARG A 8 10.31 8.40 -1.88
C ARG A 8 9.13 7.88 -1.05
N TYR A 9 8.57 6.74 -1.44
CA TYR A 9 7.43 6.09 -0.79
C TYR A 9 7.77 4.64 -0.48
N GLY A 10 7.16 4.11 0.58
CA GLY A 10 7.21 2.67 0.83
C GLY A 10 6.47 1.90 -0.26
N TRP A 11 6.72 0.59 -0.35
CA TRP A 11 6.27 -0.21 -1.49
C TRP A 11 5.06 -1.09 -1.15
N THR A 12 4.29 -1.42 -2.18
CA THR A 12 3.21 -2.40 -2.10
C THR A 12 3.01 -3.14 -3.43
N ALA A 13 2.52 -4.38 -3.35
CA ALA A 13 1.88 -5.04 -4.46
C ALA A 13 0.36 -4.76 -4.46
N PHE A 14 -0.25 -4.60 -5.64
CA PHE A 14 -1.68 -4.29 -5.76
C PHE A 14 -2.44 -5.33 -6.59
N CYS A 15 -3.55 -5.81 -6.04
CA CYS A 15 -4.50 -6.72 -6.70
C CYS A 15 -5.89 -6.59 -6.06
N GLY A 16 -6.25 -5.38 -5.64
CA GLY A 16 -7.51 -5.09 -4.95
C GLY A 16 -8.75 -5.30 -5.82
N PRO A 17 -9.96 -5.23 -5.24
CA PRO A 17 -11.18 -5.48 -5.99
C PRO A 17 -11.55 -4.38 -7.00
N ALA A 18 -10.99 -3.17 -6.85
CA ALA A 18 -11.31 -2.02 -7.69
C ALA A 18 -10.04 -1.24 -8.12
N GLY A 19 -9.86 -1.06 -9.43
CA GLY A 19 -8.68 -0.42 -10.03
C GLY A 19 -8.09 -1.29 -11.14
N ALA A 20 -7.25 -0.72 -11.99
CA ALA A 20 -6.51 -1.50 -12.97
C ALA A 20 -5.37 -2.28 -12.28
N HIS A 21 -5.04 -3.49 -12.75
CA HIS A 21 -3.95 -4.31 -12.20
C HIS A 21 -2.80 -4.43 -13.19
N GLY A 22 -1.61 -4.73 -12.68
CA GLY A 22 -0.42 -4.93 -13.50
C GLY A 22 0.16 -3.62 -14.03
N GLU A 23 0.55 -3.63 -15.30
CA GLU A 23 1.23 -2.50 -15.96
C GLU A 23 0.57 -1.12 -15.72
N PRO A 24 -0.77 -0.95 -15.80
CA PRO A 24 -1.40 0.35 -15.59
C PRO A 24 -1.33 0.89 -14.16
N SER A 25 -1.03 0.05 -13.18
CA SER A 25 -0.88 0.46 -11.77
C SER A 25 0.57 0.58 -11.31
N CYS A 26 1.52 0.01 -12.05
CA CYS A 26 2.92 0.11 -11.73
C CYS A 26 3.37 1.58 -11.64
N GLY A 27 4.03 1.93 -10.54
CA GLY A 27 4.53 3.29 -10.27
C GLY A 27 3.49 4.25 -9.70
N ARG A 28 2.20 3.91 -9.67
CA ARG A 28 1.15 4.75 -9.05
C ARG A 28 1.19 4.67 -7.53
N CYS A 29 0.58 5.65 -6.87
CA CYS A 29 0.53 5.73 -5.41
C CYS A 29 -0.87 5.44 -4.87
N LEU A 30 -0.92 4.77 -3.73
CA LEU A 30 -2.11 4.48 -2.96
C LEU A 30 -2.01 5.17 -1.60
N LEU A 31 -3.02 5.95 -1.23
CA LEU A 31 -3.27 6.32 0.15
C LEU A 31 -3.96 5.14 0.82
N VAL A 32 -3.28 4.48 1.75
CA VAL A 32 -3.80 3.31 2.48
C VAL A 32 -4.17 3.75 3.90
N THR A 33 -5.38 3.41 4.33
CA THR A 33 -5.94 3.78 5.64
C THR A 33 -6.35 2.53 6.40
N ASN A 34 -5.79 2.30 7.59
CA ASN A 34 -6.24 1.26 8.51
C ASN A 34 -7.64 1.62 9.04
N THR A 35 -8.63 0.79 8.78
CA THR A 35 -10.03 1.07 9.15
C THR A 35 -10.27 1.01 10.65
N ALA A 36 -9.43 0.30 11.41
CA ALA A 36 -9.56 0.16 12.85
C ALA A 36 -9.05 1.38 13.61
N THR A 37 -7.92 1.97 13.16
CA THR A 37 -7.22 3.04 13.89
C THR A 37 -7.26 4.39 13.19
N GLY A 38 -7.63 4.43 11.90
CA GLY A 38 -7.55 5.63 11.06
C GLY A 38 -6.11 6.03 10.67
N ALA A 39 -5.10 5.23 11.06
CA ALA A 39 -3.72 5.47 10.65
C ALA A 39 -3.58 5.33 9.13
N ARG A 40 -2.79 6.21 8.51
CA ARG A 40 -2.69 6.30 7.06
C ARG A 40 -1.25 6.48 6.58
N THR A 41 -0.97 5.97 5.40
CA THR A 41 0.33 6.14 4.73
C THR A 41 0.15 6.11 3.21
N VAL A 42 1.12 6.66 2.48
CA VAL A 42 1.16 6.58 1.01
C VAL A 42 2.21 5.55 0.61
N ALA A 43 1.80 4.57 -0.20
CA ALA A 43 2.67 3.54 -0.74
C ALA A 43 2.63 3.54 -2.27
N ARG A 44 3.74 3.16 -2.90
CA ARG A 44 3.86 3.02 -4.35
C ARG A 44 3.64 1.57 -4.76
N VAL A 45 2.82 1.36 -5.78
CA VAL A 45 2.61 0.06 -6.40
C VAL A 45 3.84 -0.29 -7.24
N VAL A 46 4.54 -1.36 -6.85
CA VAL A 46 5.75 -1.84 -7.56
C VAL A 46 5.62 -3.28 -8.03
N ASP A 47 4.55 -3.96 -7.64
CA ASP A 47 4.30 -5.36 -7.98
C ASP A 47 2.79 -5.65 -8.07
N GLN A 48 2.43 -6.83 -8.57
CA GLN A 48 1.07 -7.34 -8.61
C GLN A 48 0.95 -8.58 -7.73
N CYS A 49 0.02 -8.55 -6.78
CA CYS A 49 -0.32 -9.71 -5.95
C CYS A 49 -1.45 -10.57 -6.56
N SER A 50 -1.84 -11.64 -5.87
CA SER A 50 -2.95 -12.53 -6.27
C SER A 50 -3.91 -12.90 -5.12
N ASN A 51 -3.84 -12.17 -4.00
CA ASN A 51 -4.64 -12.41 -2.78
C ASN A 51 -5.87 -11.49 -2.64
N GLY A 52 -6.17 -10.65 -3.65
CA GLY A 52 -7.38 -9.83 -3.68
C GLY A 52 -7.32 -8.51 -2.90
N GLY A 53 -6.12 -7.98 -2.62
CA GLY A 53 -5.95 -6.78 -1.81
C GLY A 53 -4.64 -6.03 -2.08
N LEU A 54 -3.92 -5.73 -1.01
CA LEU A 54 -2.59 -5.13 -1.03
C LEU A 54 -1.62 -6.05 -0.29
N ASP A 55 -0.41 -6.19 -0.81
CA ASP A 55 0.72 -6.74 -0.05
C ASP A 55 1.65 -5.60 0.29
N LEU A 56 1.66 -5.17 1.55
CA LEU A 56 2.43 -4.01 2.01
C LEU A 56 3.83 -4.47 2.41
N ASP A 57 4.86 -3.72 2.02
CA ASP A 57 6.17 -3.87 2.65
C ASP A 57 6.03 -3.75 4.18
N ILE A 58 6.80 -4.54 4.94
CA ILE A 58 6.71 -4.59 6.40
C ILE A 58 6.89 -3.23 7.07
N THR A 59 7.67 -2.33 6.46
CA THR A 59 7.85 -0.96 6.97
C THR A 59 6.59 -0.12 6.80
N VAL A 60 5.86 -0.29 5.70
CA VAL A 60 4.57 0.37 5.44
C VAL A 60 3.48 -0.20 6.34
N PHE A 61 3.41 -1.53 6.45
CA PHE A 61 2.44 -2.23 7.30
C PHE A 61 2.53 -1.73 8.75
N ARG A 62 3.74 -1.68 9.31
CA ARG A 62 3.99 -1.22 10.69
C ARG A 62 3.67 0.25 10.92
N GLN A 63 3.70 1.11 9.89
CA GLN A 63 3.32 2.52 10.04
C GLN A 63 1.82 2.68 10.33
N ILE A 64 0.99 1.78 9.81
CA ILE A 64 -0.48 1.84 9.96
C ILE A 64 -1.03 0.82 10.95
N ASP A 65 -0.26 -0.20 11.34
CA ASP A 65 -0.60 -1.13 12.43
C ASP A 65 -0.30 -0.53 13.81
N THR A 66 -0.91 0.61 14.12
CA THR A 66 -0.59 1.41 15.32
C THR A 66 -1.06 0.80 16.63
N ASP A 67 -1.97 -0.18 16.59
CA ASP A 67 -2.47 -0.92 17.75
C ASP A 67 -1.92 -2.36 17.83
N GLY A 68 -1.13 -2.79 16.84
CA GLY A 68 -0.55 -4.15 16.74
C GLY A 68 -1.57 -5.23 16.36
N GLY A 69 -2.82 -4.87 16.08
CA GLY A 69 -3.87 -5.82 15.72
C GLY A 69 -3.59 -6.51 14.39
N GLY A 70 -2.98 -5.79 13.44
CA GLY A 70 -2.61 -6.33 12.14
C GLY A 70 -1.59 -7.47 12.24
N MET A 71 -0.49 -7.24 12.97
CA MET A 71 0.53 -8.27 13.20
C MET A 71 -0.04 -9.48 13.95
N ALA A 72 -0.93 -9.25 14.92
CA ALA A 72 -1.58 -10.34 15.66
C ALA A 72 -2.52 -11.19 14.78
N ASN A 73 -3.23 -10.56 13.84
CA ASN A 73 -4.17 -11.22 12.93
C ASN A 73 -3.54 -11.70 11.61
N GLY A 74 -2.27 -11.34 11.35
CA GLY A 74 -1.56 -11.61 10.11
C GLY A 74 -2.01 -10.76 8.92
N HIS A 75 -2.93 -9.82 9.10
CA HIS A 75 -3.39 -8.89 8.06
C HIS A 75 -4.11 -7.67 8.67
N LEU A 76 -4.25 -6.61 7.88
CA LEU A 76 -5.07 -5.43 8.20
C LEU A 76 -6.29 -5.36 7.28
N VAL A 77 -7.39 -4.83 7.79
CA VAL A 77 -8.49 -4.32 6.97
C VAL A 77 -8.19 -2.85 6.66
N VAL A 78 -8.15 -2.50 5.38
CA VAL A 78 -7.75 -1.17 4.92
C VAL A 78 -8.70 -0.64 3.86
N ASP A 79 -8.88 0.67 3.86
CA ASP A 79 -9.37 1.41 2.71
C ASP A 79 -8.16 1.89 1.87
N TYR A 80 -8.34 2.02 0.56
CA TYR A 80 -7.31 2.56 -0.32
C TYR A 80 -7.88 3.51 -1.37
N GLU A 81 -7.07 4.49 -1.77
CA GLU A 81 -7.38 5.44 -2.84
C GLU A 81 -6.15 5.68 -3.72
N PHE A 82 -6.33 5.69 -5.04
CA PHE A 82 -5.27 6.12 -5.96
C PHE A 82 -5.08 7.64 -5.86
N VAL A 83 -3.85 8.05 -5.53
CA VAL A 83 -3.46 9.46 -5.37
C VAL A 83 -2.29 9.82 -6.28
N ASP A 84 -2.07 11.11 -6.50
CA ASP A 84 -0.88 11.60 -7.18
C ASP A 84 0.35 11.41 -6.28
N CYS A 85 1.41 10.83 -6.83
CA CYS A 85 2.70 10.64 -6.17
C CYS A 85 3.49 11.95 -6.01
N GLN A 86 3.07 13.05 -6.66
CA GLN A 86 3.77 14.35 -6.64
C GLN A 86 5.24 14.23 -7.05
N ASP A 87 5.54 13.31 -7.96
CA ASP A 87 6.90 12.94 -8.40
C ASP A 87 7.60 14.02 -9.24
#